data_AF-K7MSQ6-F1
#
_entry.id   AF-K7MSQ6-F1
#
_cell.length_a   1.000
_cell.length_b   1.000
_cell.length_c   1.000
_cell.angle_alpha   90.00
_cell.angle_beta   90.00
_cell.angle_gamma   90.00
#
_symmetry.space_group_name_H-M   'P 1'
#
loop_
_entity.id
_entity.type
_entity.pdbx_description
1 polymer ?
#
loop_
_entity_poly.entity_id
_entity_poly.type
_entity_poly.pdbx_seq_one_letter_code
_entity_poly.pdbx_strand_id
1 'polypeptide(L)' 'MNDPEVFPFVLLGNKVDIDSGNSRRVTEKKARDRCASRGNIPYFETSAKEGYNIEEAFSCVAKIALEYEHDQDM' A
#
# COMPACT_ATOMS: atom_id res chain seq x y z
N MET A 1 5.38 11.98 -19.42
CA MET A 1 6.57 12.51 -18.71
C MET A 1 6.78 11.60 -17.52
N ASN A 2 7.89 10.84 -17.48
CA ASN A 2 8.19 9.89 -16.40
C ASN A 2 8.46 10.61 -15.07
N ASP A 3 7.42 11.20 -14.47
CA ASP A 3 7.53 11.88 -13.19
C ASP A 3 7.58 10.82 -12.06
N PRO A 4 8.76 10.58 -11.47
CA PRO A 4 8.89 9.59 -10.41
C PRO A 4 8.09 9.97 -9.15
N GLU A 5 7.67 11.23 -9.00
CA GLU A 5 6.85 11.67 -7.87
C GLU A 5 5.42 11.11 -7.95
N VAL A 6 4.98 10.68 -9.14
CA VAL A 6 3.64 10.10 -9.38
C VAL A 6 3.70 8.58 -9.55
N PHE A 7 4.86 7.96 -9.34
CA PHE A 7 5.02 6.51 -9.50
C PHE A 7 4.00 5.74 -8.64
N PRO A 8 3.32 4.72 -9.17
CA PRO A 8 2.28 4.00 -8.46
C PRO A 8 2.89 3.07 -7.40
N PHE A 9 2.54 3.27 -6.13
CA PHE A 9 2.89 2.34 -5.07
C PHE A 9 1.81 2.25 -4.00
N VAL A 10 1.86 1.17 -3.22
CA VAL A 10 1.00 0.92 -2.06
C VAL A 10 1.87 0.73 -0.82
N LEU A 11 1.36 1.12 0.34
CA LEU A 11 2.04 0.89 1.61
C LEU A 11 1.44 -0.33 2.31
N LEU A 12 2.30 -1.26 2.74
CA LEU A 12 1.88 -2.46 3.45
C LEU A 12 2.37 -2.42 4.90
N GLY A 13 1.44 -2.47 5.85
CA GLY A 13 1.71 -2.90 7.21
C GLY A 13 1.82 -4.42 7.20
N ASN A 14 2.98 -4.98 7.53
CA ASN A 14 3.25 -6.40 7.35
C ASN A 14 3.28 -7.17 8.66
N LYS A 15 3.04 -8.49 8.55
CA LYS A 15 3.12 -9.45 9.67
C LYS A 15 2.15 -9.14 10.81
N VAL A 16 0.95 -8.70 10.47
CA VAL A 16 -0.06 -8.33 11.48
C VAL A 16 -0.59 -9.50 12.30
N ASP A 17 -0.30 -10.73 11.85
CA ASP A 17 -0.54 -11.97 12.60
C ASP A 17 0.36 -12.12 13.83
N ILE A 18 1.53 -11.48 13.84
CA ILE A 18 2.48 -11.61 14.95
C ILE A 18 1.98 -10.83 16.16
N ASP A 19 1.86 -11.53 17.30
CA ASP A 19 1.56 -10.93 18.60
C ASP A 19 0.27 -10.08 18.58
N SER A 20 -0.69 -10.47 17.74
CA SER A 20 -1.93 -9.72 17.47
C SER A 20 -1.68 -8.24 17.12
N GLY A 21 -0.53 -7.95 16.51
CA GLY A 21 -0.09 -6.60 16.16
C GLY A 21 0.49 -5.79 17.33
N ASN A 22 0.67 -6.35 18.54
CA ASN A 22 1.26 -5.63 19.68
C ASN A 22 2.76 -5.32 19.45
N SER A 23 3.46 -6.17 18.72
CA SER A 23 4.86 -5.96 18.33
C SER A 23 5.03 -4.93 17.18
N ARG A 24 3.98 -4.20 16.78
CA ARG A 24 4.05 -3.22 15.70
C ARG A 24 4.96 -2.05 16.05
N ARG A 25 5.83 -1.66 15.12
CA ARG A 25 6.75 -0.52 15.27
C ARG A 25 6.15 0.81 14.83
N VAL A 26 5.14 0.75 13.97
CA VAL A 26 4.39 1.89 13.45
C VAL A 26 2.93 1.62 13.74
N THR A 27 2.24 2.59 14.34
CA THR A 27 0.80 2.47 14.57
C THR A 27 0.05 2.63 13.26
N GLU A 28 -1.09 1.97 13.14
CA GLU A 28 -1.95 2.06 11.96
C GLU A 28 -2.31 3.52 11.65
N LYS A 29 -2.66 4.30 12.70
CA LYS A 29 -2.92 5.73 12.60
C LYS A 29 -1.75 6.48 11.94
N LYS A 30 -0.51 6.25 12.40
CA LYS A 30 0.67 6.94 11.85
C LYS A 30 0.91 6.56 10.39
N ALA A 31 0.67 5.30 10.02
CA ALA A 31 0.78 4.86 8.63
C ALA A 31 -0.28 5.54 7.75
N ARG A 32 -1.55 5.55 8.18
CA ARG A 32 -2.65 6.20 7.46
C ARG A 32 -2.45 7.70 7.31
N ASP A 33 -2.06 8.39 8.39
CA ASP A 33 -1.76 9.82 8.35
C ASP A 33 -0.61 10.11 7.36
N ARG A 34 0.42 9.24 7.32
CA ARG A 34 1.52 9.36 6.35
C ARG A 34 1.02 9.19 4.92
N CYS A 35 0.19 8.20 4.65
CA CYS A 35 -0.41 7.96 3.33
C CYS A 35 -1.24 9.15 2.85
N ALA A 36 -2.11 9.68 3.72
CA ALA A 36 -2.93 10.86 3.41
C ALA A 36 -2.06 12.08 3.06
N SER A 37 -0.98 12.32 3.83
CA SER A 37 -0.06 13.45 3.59
C SER A 37 0.80 13.35 2.31
N ARG A 38 0.79 12.20 1.64
CA ARG A 38 1.67 11.86 0.52
C ARG A 38 0.87 11.49 -0.74
N GLY A 39 -0.29 12.12 -0.93
CA GLY A 39 -1.13 11.92 -2.11
C GLY A 39 -2.10 10.74 -1.99
N ASN A 40 -2.54 10.42 -0.78
CA ASN A 40 -3.52 9.34 -0.50
C ASN A 40 -3.05 7.96 -0.96
N ILE A 41 -1.80 7.61 -0.67
CA ILE A 41 -1.24 6.28 -0.98
C ILE A 41 -2.14 5.19 -0.37
N PRO A 42 -2.60 4.19 -1.14
CA PRO A 42 -3.36 3.08 -0.60
C PRO A 42 -2.56 2.33 0.47
N TYR A 43 -3.24 1.97 1.56
CA TYR A 43 -2.61 1.30 2.69
C TYR A 43 -3.39 0.06 3.10
N PHE A 44 -2.66 -1.04 3.25
CA PHE A 44 -3.19 -2.34 3.64
C PHE A 44 -2.40 -2.92 4.81
N GLU A 45 -3.11 -3.48 5.78
CA GLU A 45 -2.52 -4.37 6.78
C GLU A 45 -2.49 -5.78 6.21
N THR A 46 -1.38 -6.50 6.32
CA THR A 46 -1.13 -7.75 5.58
C THR A 46 -0.46 -8.82 6.43
N SER A 47 -0.78 -10.08 6.17
CA SER A 47 -0.02 -11.23 6.64
C SER A 47 0.18 -12.21 5.51
N ALA A 48 1.43 -12.35 5.04
CA ALA A 48 1.77 -13.36 4.04
C ALA A 48 1.61 -14.79 4.60
N LYS A 49 1.76 -14.97 5.92
CA LYS A 49 1.61 -16.27 6.59
C LYS A 49 0.16 -16.73 6.58
N GLU A 50 -0.77 -15.82 6.88
CA GLU A 50 -2.20 -16.13 6.94
C GLU A 50 -2.93 -15.84 5.62
N GLY A 51 -2.22 -15.38 4.58
CA GLY A 51 -2.82 -14.94 3.32
C GLY A 51 -3.69 -13.67 3.44
N TYR A 52 -3.63 -12.97 4.57
CA TYR A 52 -4.49 -11.83 4.88
C TYR A 52 -4.14 -10.59 4.03
N ASN A 53 -5.13 -10.07 3.29
CA ASN A 53 -5.08 -8.88 2.43
C ASN A 53 -4.01 -8.90 1.32
N ILE A 54 -3.43 -10.06 1.01
CA ILE A 54 -2.38 -10.16 0.01
C ILE A 54 -2.97 -9.92 -1.39
N GLU A 55 -4.04 -10.63 -1.75
CA GLU A 55 -4.65 -10.52 -3.07
C GLU A 55 -5.22 -9.12 -3.33
N GLU A 56 -5.87 -8.52 -2.33
CA GLU A 56 -6.45 -7.18 -2.41
C GLU A 56 -5.36 -6.12 -2.60
N ALA A 57 -4.26 -6.22 -1.86
CA ALA A 57 -3.12 -5.29 -1.98
C ALA A 57 -2.47 -5.39 -3.37
N PHE A 58 -2.24 -6.62 -3.86
CA PHE A 58 -1.67 -6.85 -5.19
C PHE A 58 -2.61 -6.41 -6.31
N SER A 59 -3.91 -6.69 -6.19
CA SER A 59 -4.91 -6.24 -7.16
C SER A 59 -5.00 -4.72 -7.20
N CYS A 60 -4.93 -4.06 -6.04
CA CYS A 60 -4.94 -2.61 -5.93
C CYS A 60 -3.75 -1.98 -6.66
N VAL A 61 -2.52 -2.42 -6.36
CA VAL A 61 -1.32 -1.85 -7.01
C VAL A 61 -1.30 -2.14 -8.51
N ALA A 62 -1.77 -3.31 -8.95
CA ALA A 62 -1.86 -3.63 -10.38
C ALA A 62 -2.82 -2.69 -11.13
N LYS A 63 -3.99 -2.39 -10.54
CA LYS A 63 -4.96 -1.44 -11.15
C LYS A 63 -4.36 -0.04 -11.27
N ILE A 64 -3.73 0.45 -10.19
CA ILE A 64 -3.11 1.78 -10.18
C ILE A 64 -1.95 1.86 -11.18
N ALA A 65 -1.17 0.78 -11.33
CA ALA A 65 -0.11 0.72 -12.32
C ALA A 65 -0.65 0.78 -13.75
N LEU A 66 -1.73 0.05 -14.06
CA LEU A 66 -2.37 0.09 -15.38
C LEU A 66 -2.97 1.46 -15.70
N GLU A 67 -3.59 2.12 -14.72
CA GLU A 67 -4.10 3.49 -14.87
C GLU A 67 -2.95 4.49 -15.10
N TYR A 68 -1.86 4.36 -14.35
CA TYR A 68 -0.67 5.18 -14.54
C TYR A 68 -0.04 5.01 -15.93
N GLU A 69 0.10 3.77 -16.42
CA GLU A 69 0.60 3.49 -17.77
C GLU A 69 -0.30 4.12 -18.84
N HIS A 70 -1.62 3.99 -18.69
CA HIS A 70 -2.58 4.60 -19.61
C HIS A 70 -2.43 6.13 -19.68
N ASP A 71 -2.26 6.80 -18.54
CA ASP A 71 -2.08 8.25 -18.47
C ASP A 71 -0.71 8.72 -19.00
N GLN A 72 0.31 7.85 -19.07
CA GLN A 72 1.61 8.17 -19.67
C GLN A 72 1.62 8.10 -21.20
N ASP A 73 0.72 7.29 -21.77
CA ASP A 73 0.59 7.08 -23.21
C ASP A 73 -0.33 8.11 -23.90
N MET A 74 -1.09 8.90 -23.13
CA MET A 74 -1.95 10.00 -23.60
C MET A 74 -1.21 11.34 -23.69
#